data_AF-A0A0Q3QSP0-F1
#
_entry.id   AF-A0A0Q3QSP0-F1
#
_cell.length_a   1.000
_cell.length_b   1.000
_cell.length_c   1.000
_cell.angle_alpha   90.00
_cell.angle_beta   90.00
_cell.angle_gamma   90.00
#
_symmetry.space_group_name_H-M   'P 1'
#
loop_
_entity.id
_entity.type
_entity.pdbx_description
1 polymer ?
#
loop_
_entity_poly.entity_id
_entity_poly.type
_entity_poly.pdbx_seq_one_letter_code
_entity_poly.pdbx_strand_id
1 'polypeptide(L)'
;MEFIFENPWLLFIVIGIITSIFNKLTGNQGKQKSRPQRQPIQPQKGANHSTSSPIREVKKNEALPAIPKKVINNIEKEYAERKKQAEETLHSLKDKQRALENKTQSLLAVSERGSMRLDFNSEKDEKPSFLIEKQKLAEGVVWAEILGPPRALNPHKSIRQKR
;
A
#
# COMPACT_ATOMS: atom_id res chain seq x y z
N MET A 1 -28.69 28.32 3.45
CA MET A 1 -28.79 27.09 4.27
C MET A 1 -30.15 26.39 4.11
N GLU A 2 -31.14 27.06 3.54
CA GLU A 2 -32.55 26.71 3.49
C GLU A 2 -32.84 25.45 2.66
N PHE A 3 -32.10 25.20 1.57
CA PHE A 3 -32.24 24.03 0.68
C PHE A 3 -32.31 22.65 1.38
N ILE A 4 -31.74 22.50 2.59
CA ILE A 4 -31.80 21.25 3.37
C ILE A 4 -33.16 21.09 4.09
N PHE A 5 -33.79 22.21 4.47
CA PHE A 5 -35.11 22.25 5.10
C PHE A 5 -36.26 22.32 4.09
N GLU A 6 -36.02 22.92 2.92
CA GLU A 6 -36.98 22.95 1.78
C GLU A 6 -37.31 21.54 1.25
N ASN A 7 -36.37 20.60 1.35
CA ASN A 7 -36.52 19.24 0.85
C ASN A 7 -36.39 18.20 1.98
N PRO A 8 -37.50 17.67 2.55
CA PRO A 8 -37.43 16.71 3.64
C PRO A 8 -36.68 15.42 3.29
N TRP A 9 -36.62 15.06 2.00
CA TRP A 9 -35.81 13.95 1.51
C TRP A 9 -34.29 14.18 1.69
N LEU A 10 -33.81 15.41 1.46
CA LEU A 10 -32.40 15.77 1.72
C LEU A 10 -32.10 15.78 3.22
N LEU A 11 -33.04 16.23 4.05
CA LEU A 11 -32.92 16.17 5.51
C LEU A 11 -32.71 14.73 6.01
N PHE A 12 -33.48 13.76 5.52
CA PHE A 12 -33.29 12.34 5.86
C PHE A 12 -31.93 11.79 5.42
N ILE A 13 -31.44 12.18 4.23
CA ILE A 13 -30.10 11.78 3.74
C ILE A 13 -28.99 12.35 4.64
N VAL A 14 -29.05 13.64 4.98
CA VAL A 14 -28.07 14.32 5.85
C VAL A 14 -28.06 13.68 7.24
N ILE A 15 -29.23 13.43 7.84
CA ILE A 15 -29.35 12.73 9.12
C ILE A 15 -28.73 11.33 9.01
N GLY A 16 -29.07 10.56 7.96
CA GLY A 16 -28.54 9.21 7.75
C GLY A 16 -27.01 9.15 7.66
N ILE A 17 -26.39 10.12 6.97
CA ILE A 17 -24.92 10.25 6.89
C ILE A 17 -24.32 10.53 8.28
N ILE A 18 -24.88 11.49 9.02
CA ILE A 18 -24.41 11.84 10.37
C ILE A 18 -24.56 10.65 11.32
N THR A 19 -25.73 10.01 11.37
CA THR A 19 -25.98 8.83 12.20
C THR A 19 -25.07 7.65 11.83
N SER A 20 -24.76 7.46 10.54
CA SER A 20 -23.80 6.43 10.09
C SER A 20 -22.39 6.68 10.62
N ILE A 21 -21.91 7.93 10.54
CA ILE A 21 -20.58 8.33 11.07
C ILE A 21 -20.54 8.15 12.60
N PHE A 22 -21.58 8.60 13.32
CA PHE A 22 -21.64 8.47 14.78
C PHE A 22 -21.77 7.00 15.23
N ASN A 23 -22.60 6.17 14.59
CA ASN A 23 -22.68 4.74 14.90
C ASN A 23 -21.37 3.99 14.62
N LYS A 24 -20.58 4.45 13.64
CA LYS A 24 -19.26 3.88 13.33
C LYS A 24 -18.19 4.28 14.36
N LEU A 25 -18.32 5.43 15.01
CA LEU A 25 -17.44 5.86 16.11
C LEU A 25 -17.85 5.27 17.46
N THR A 26 -19.15 5.26 17.77
CA THR A 26 -19.72 4.79 19.05
C THR A 26 -20.03 3.29 19.00
N GLY A 27 -19.04 2.48 18.59
CA GLY A 27 -19.20 1.05 18.39
C GLY A 27 -19.55 0.28 19.69
N ASN A 28 -20.55 -0.60 19.59
CA ASN A 28 -20.92 -1.63 20.57
C ASN A 28 -21.41 -1.16 21.96
N GLN A 29 -22.64 -0.63 22.02
CA GLN A 29 -23.55 -0.97 23.13
C GLN A 29 -24.95 -1.35 22.63
N GLY A 30 -25.45 -2.51 23.09
CA GLY A 30 -26.88 -2.79 23.16
C GLY A 30 -27.60 -3.41 21.95
N LYS A 31 -27.36 -4.71 21.69
CA LYS A 31 -28.45 -5.72 21.67
C LYS A 31 -27.92 -7.16 21.59
N GLN A 32 -28.13 -7.92 22.66
CA GLN A 32 -27.76 -9.32 22.80
C GLN A 32 -29.01 -10.21 22.76
N LYS A 33 -29.06 -11.16 21.82
CA LYS A 33 -30.03 -12.28 21.72
C LYS A 33 -29.36 -13.38 20.86
N SER A 34 -29.31 -14.66 21.22
CA SER A 34 -29.68 -15.36 22.47
C SER A 34 -28.76 -16.58 22.64
N ARG A 35 -28.51 -17.04 23.87
CA ARG A 35 -27.84 -18.34 24.14
C ARG A 35 -28.91 -19.46 24.28
N PRO A 36 -28.57 -20.75 24.11
CA PRO A 36 -28.20 -21.53 25.31
C PRO A 36 -27.06 -22.57 25.14
N GLN A 37 -26.33 -22.80 26.24
CA GLN A 37 -25.80 -24.10 26.76
C GLN A 37 -25.14 -25.11 25.78
N ARG A 38 -23.89 -25.61 25.97
CA ARG A 38 -23.30 -26.46 27.07
C ARG A 38 -21.81 -26.77 26.68
N GLN A 39 -20.85 -27.34 27.44
CA GLN A 39 -20.63 -27.79 28.83
C GLN A 39 -19.21 -27.32 29.29
N PRO A 40 -18.83 -27.37 30.60
CA PRO A 40 -17.44 -27.15 31.04
C PRO A 40 -16.60 -28.45 31.09
N ILE A 41 -15.28 -28.34 30.88
CA ILE A 41 -14.30 -29.42 31.12
C ILE A 41 -13.32 -28.95 32.21
N GLN A 42 -12.98 -29.83 33.15
CA GLN A 42 -12.11 -29.52 34.29
C GLN A 42 -10.61 -29.67 33.96
N PRO A 43 -9.72 -28.87 34.57
CA PRO A 43 -8.27 -29.03 34.43
C PRO A 43 -7.74 -30.20 35.27
N GLN A 44 -6.93 -31.07 34.67
CA GLN A 44 -6.19 -32.10 35.41
C GLN A 44 -5.04 -31.49 36.21
N LYS A 45 -4.81 -31.99 37.43
CA LYS A 45 -3.62 -31.70 38.26
C LYS A 45 -2.75 -32.95 38.40
N GLY A 46 -1.46 -32.80 38.13
CA GLY A 46 -0.35 -33.51 38.80
C GLY A 46 0.55 -32.44 39.44
N ALA A 47 0.89 -32.54 40.72
CA ALA A 47 2.07 -33.25 41.23
C ALA A 47 3.39 -32.55 40.79
N ASN A 48 4.23 -31.97 41.67
CA ASN A 48 4.31 -32.06 43.14
C ASN A 48 4.90 -30.79 43.82
N HIS A 49 4.68 -30.68 45.14
CA HIS A 49 5.53 -30.11 46.20
C HIS A 49 6.71 -29.17 45.79
N SER A 50 6.72 -27.85 46.05
CA SER A 50 6.74 -27.10 47.33
C SER A 50 8.12 -26.94 48.01
N THR A 51 8.66 -25.71 48.07
CA THR A 51 9.44 -25.15 49.22
C THR A 51 9.78 -23.66 49.05
N SER A 52 9.70 -22.90 50.15
CA SER A 52 10.45 -21.69 50.55
C SER A 52 10.97 -20.65 49.53
N SER A 53 10.55 -19.40 49.74
CA SER A 53 11.29 -18.14 49.52
C SER A 53 12.68 -18.13 50.24
N PRO A 54 13.66 -17.25 49.92
CA PRO A 54 13.47 -15.82 49.58
C PRO A 54 14.36 -15.24 48.46
N ILE A 55 14.28 -13.91 48.33
CA ILE A 55 15.05 -13.03 47.44
C ILE A 55 16.56 -13.25 47.60
N ARG A 56 17.31 -13.17 46.48
CA ARG A 56 18.78 -13.08 46.48
C ARG A 56 19.23 -11.84 45.71
N GLU A 57 20.04 -11.00 46.35
CA GLU A 57 20.53 -9.74 45.82
C GLU A 57 21.51 -9.95 44.67
N VAL A 58 21.34 -9.21 43.57
CA VAL A 58 22.30 -9.24 42.44
C VAL A 58 23.50 -8.36 42.77
N LYS A 59 24.60 -9.02 43.17
CA LYS A 59 25.85 -8.38 43.56
C LYS A 59 26.49 -7.65 42.37
N LYS A 60 26.39 -6.32 42.39
CA LYS A 60 27.10 -5.40 41.48
C LYS A 60 28.62 -5.66 41.52
N ASN A 61 29.19 -6.23 40.46
CA ASN A 61 30.60 -6.10 40.03
C ASN A 61 30.86 -6.93 38.75
N GLU A 62 30.66 -6.33 37.58
CA GLU A 62 31.26 -6.82 36.33
C GLU A 62 32.03 -5.67 35.69
N ALA A 63 33.31 -5.88 35.42
CA ALA A 63 34.17 -4.91 34.76
C ALA A 63 33.88 -4.91 33.25
N LEU A 64 33.86 -3.72 32.63
CA LEU A 64 33.65 -3.58 31.19
C LEU A 64 34.69 -4.41 30.42
N PRO A 65 34.29 -5.35 29.54
CA PRO A 65 35.25 -6.16 28.80
C PRO A 65 36.03 -5.27 27.83
N ALA A 66 37.36 -5.27 27.96
CA ALA A 66 38.23 -4.48 27.11
C ALA A 66 38.14 -4.98 25.66
N ILE A 67 37.44 -4.20 24.80
CA ILE A 67 37.17 -4.57 23.41
C ILE A 67 38.51 -4.80 22.69
N PRO A 68 38.78 -6.01 22.17
CA PRO A 68 40.06 -6.32 21.55
C PRO A 68 40.23 -5.51 20.27
N LYS A 69 41.37 -4.81 20.13
CA LYS A 69 41.64 -3.86 19.03
C LYS A 69 41.39 -4.43 17.62
N LYS A 70 41.56 -5.74 17.43
CA LYS A 70 41.22 -6.44 16.16
C LYS A 70 39.74 -6.31 15.75
N VAL A 71 38.81 -6.23 16.71
CA VAL A 71 37.37 -6.04 16.44
C VAL A 71 37.09 -4.61 15.98
N ILE A 72 37.72 -3.61 16.62
CA ILE A 72 37.61 -2.19 16.21
C ILE A 72 38.07 -2.02 14.76
N ASN A 73 39.26 -2.52 14.43
CA ASN A 73 39.83 -2.46 13.07
C ASN A 73 38.98 -3.19 12.01
N ASN A 74 38.13 -4.15 12.40
CA ASN A 74 37.21 -4.83 11.48
C ASN A 74 35.92 -4.00 11.28
N ILE A 75 35.38 -3.42 12.36
CA ILE A 75 34.20 -2.53 12.30
C ILE A 75 34.49 -1.29 11.44
N GLU A 76 35.68 -0.70 11.56
CA GLU A 76 36.10 0.45 10.74
C GLU A 76 36.13 0.13 9.24
N LYS A 77 36.60 -1.06 8.86
CA LYS A 77 36.61 -1.53 7.47
C LYS A 77 35.21 -1.77 6.95
N GLU A 78 34.39 -2.50 7.71
CA GLU A 78 33.00 -2.78 7.32
C GLU A 78 32.20 -1.47 7.16
N TYR A 79 32.41 -0.49 8.04
CA TYR A 79 31.82 0.84 7.91
C TYR A 79 32.29 1.59 6.65
N ALA A 80 33.58 1.53 6.33
CA ALA A 80 34.12 2.13 5.11
C ALA A 80 33.60 1.47 3.82
N GLU A 81 33.42 0.14 3.81
CA GLU A 81 32.85 -0.62 2.70
C GLU A 81 31.36 -0.33 2.52
N ARG A 82 30.57 -0.38 3.61
CA ARG A 82 29.14 0.01 3.62
C ARG A 82 28.95 1.47 3.16
N LYS A 83 29.85 2.38 3.54
CA LYS A 83 29.81 3.78 3.10
C LYS A 83 30.01 3.90 1.58
N LYS A 84 31.00 3.21 1.00
CA LYS A 84 31.22 3.22 -0.47
C LYS A 84 29.99 2.70 -1.22
N GLN A 85 29.41 1.58 -0.76
CA GLN A 85 28.19 1.01 -1.35
C GLN A 85 27.00 2.01 -1.30
N ALA A 86 26.87 2.77 -0.21
CA ALA A 86 25.87 3.83 -0.10
C ALA A 86 26.12 5.01 -1.07
N GLU A 87 27.38 5.41 -1.28
CA GLU A 87 27.77 6.47 -2.23
C GLU A 87 27.57 6.03 -3.70
N GLU A 88 27.96 4.80 -4.05
CA GLU A 88 27.75 4.19 -5.37
C GLU A 88 26.26 4.03 -5.70
N THR A 89 25.46 3.54 -4.76
CA THR A 89 24.00 3.40 -4.97
C THR A 89 23.31 4.75 -5.13
N LEU A 90 23.67 5.76 -4.32
CA LEU A 90 23.19 7.14 -4.48
C LEU A 90 23.55 7.72 -5.86
N HIS A 91 24.76 7.50 -6.35
CA HIS A 91 25.15 7.93 -7.70
C HIS A 91 24.26 7.29 -8.76
N SER A 92 24.07 5.95 -8.69
CA SER A 92 23.23 5.21 -9.63
C SER A 92 21.77 5.67 -9.65
N LEU A 93 21.23 6.13 -8.51
CA LEU A 93 19.88 6.66 -8.39
C LEU A 93 19.79 8.08 -8.98
N LYS A 94 20.79 8.91 -8.75
CA LYS A 94 20.89 10.28 -9.29
C LYS A 94 20.99 10.28 -10.82
N ASP A 95 21.72 9.34 -11.41
CA ASP A 95 21.82 9.20 -12.86
C ASP A 95 20.52 8.69 -13.47
N LYS A 96 19.84 7.73 -12.83
CA LYS A 96 18.50 7.29 -13.22
C LYS A 96 17.49 8.43 -13.17
N GLN A 97 17.53 9.27 -12.13
CA GLN A 97 16.67 10.45 -11.99
C GLN A 97 16.90 11.44 -13.14
N ARG A 98 18.15 11.78 -13.44
CA ARG A 98 18.52 12.65 -14.59
C ARG A 98 18.08 12.07 -15.93
N ALA A 99 18.25 10.76 -16.15
CA ALA A 99 17.82 10.09 -17.37
C ALA A 99 16.29 10.12 -17.54
N LEU A 100 15.54 9.96 -16.44
CA LEU A 100 14.08 10.11 -16.43
C LEU A 100 13.64 11.55 -16.67
N GLU A 101 14.31 12.53 -16.06
CA GLU A 101 14.03 13.97 -16.25
C GLU A 101 14.27 14.42 -17.70
N ASN A 102 15.41 14.04 -18.29
CA ASN A 102 15.67 14.29 -19.71
C ASN A 102 14.60 13.62 -20.61
N LYS A 103 14.08 12.46 -20.21
CA LYS A 103 13.02 11.75 -20.93
C LYS A 103 11.64 12.43 -20.76
N THR A 104 11.32 13.00 -19.59
CA THR A 104 10.06 13.76 -19.42
C THR A 104 10.13 15.10 -20.14
N GLN A 105 11.24 15.84 -20.06
CA GLN A 105 11.43 17.10 -20.79
C GLN A 105 11.33 16.89 -22.31
N SER A 106 11.94 15.85 -22.86
CA SER A 106 11.82 15.53 -24.30
C SER A 106 10.42 15.06 -24.71
N LEU A 107 9.70 14.32 -23.85
CA LEU A 107 8.29 13.98 -24.11
C LEU A 107 7.37 15.23 -24.09
N LEU A 108 7.60 16.18 -23.18
CA LEU A 108 6.87 17.45 -23.16
C LEU A 108 7.13 18.27 -24.44
N ALA A 109 8.39 18.44 -24.83
CA ALA A 109 8.77 19.17 -26.05
C ALA A 109 8.27 18.48 -27.35
N VAL A 110 8.04 17.17 -27.34
CA VAL A 110 7.36 16.44 -28.43
C VAL A 110 5.86 16.66 -28.37
N SER A 111 5.24 16.69 -27.18
CA SER A 111 3.82 16.98 -26.99
C SER A 111 3.45 18.36 -27.53
N GLU A 112 4.22 19.40 -27.20
CA GLU A 112 4.02 20.78 -27.69
C GLU A 112 4.09 20.90 -29.22
N ARG A 113 4.93 20.07 -29.87
CA ARG A 113 5.05 19.99 -31.33
C ARG A 113 3.97 19.12 -31.97
N GLY A 114 3.39 18.18 -31.22
CA GLY A 114 2.23 17.38 -31.64
C GLY A 114 0.94 18.19 -31.65
N SER A 115 0.73 19.08 -30.67
CA SER A 115 -0.47 19.91 -30.55
C SER A 115 -0.67 20.92 -31.69
N MET A 116 0.36 21.21 -32.50
CA MET A 116 0.28 22.15 -33.64
C MET A 116 -0.14 21.47 -34.97
N ARG A 117 -0.65 20.23 -34.94
CA ARG A 117 -1.02 19.44 -36.14
C ARG A 117 -2.35 18.69 -36.03
N LEU A 118 -3.21 19.09 -35.10
CA LEU A 118 -4.48 18.40 -34.82
C LEU A 118 -5.70 19.34 -34.75
N ASP A 119 -5.65 20.46 -35.47
CA ASP A 119 -6.79 21.36 -35.69
C ASP A 119 -7.81 20.75 -36.68
N PHE A 120 -8.46 19.65 -36.29
CA PHE A 120 -9.64 19.11 -36.97
C PHE A 120 -10.59 18.45 -35.94
N ASN A 121 -11.67 19.17 -35.61
CA ASN A 121 -12.74 18.77 -34.69
C ASN A 121 -12.33 18.28 -33.29
N SER A 122 -11.86 19.20 -32.44
CA SER A 122 -11.83 19.00 -30.99
C SER A 122 -13.23 19.10 -30.36
N GLU A 123 -14.03 18.03 -30.46
CA GLU A 123 -15.14 17.83 -29.53
C GLU A 123 -14.60 17.51 -28.13
N LYS A 124 -14.25 18.57 -27.40
CA LYS A 124 -14.19 18.65 -25.94
C LYS A 124 -13.72 17.37 -25.21
N ASP A 125 -12.43 17.06 -25.31
CA ASP A 125 -11.74 15.97 -24.60
C ASP A 125 -11.80 16.13 -23.05
N GLU A 126 -12.96 15.84 -22.47
CA GLU A 126 -13.11 15.60 -21.04
C GLU A 126 -12.45 14.27 -20.69
N LYS A 127 -11.14 14.34 -20.39
CA LYS A 127 -10.30 13.20 -19.98
C LYS A 127 -11.04 12.33 -18.97
N PRO A 128 -11.48 11.11 -19.33
CA PRO A 128 -12.27 10.28 -18.43
C PRO A 128 -11.43 9.92 -17.21
N SER A 129 -11.86 10.39 -16.04
CA SER A 129 -11.25 10.08 -14.76
C SER A 129 -11.59 8.63 -14.38
N PHE A 130 -10.83 7.69 -14.93
CA PHE A 130 -11.02 6.25 -14.71
C PHE A 130 -10.87 5.89 -13.22
N LEU A 131 -11.99 5.91 -12.50
CA LEU A 131 -12.13 5.38 -11.13
C LEU A 131 -12.12 3.85 -11.18
N ILE A 132 -10.92 3.28 -11.34
CA ILE A 132 -10.71 1.84 -11.42
C ILE A 132 -10.95 1.21 -10.05
N GLU A 133 -12.07 0.48 -9.91
CA GLU A 133 -12.33 -0.32 -8.72
C GLU A 133 -11.35 -1.51 -8.63
N LYS A 134 -10.87 -1.80 -7.42
CA LYS A 134 -9.92 -2.90 -7.15
C LYS A 134 -10.43 -4.27 -7.62
N GLN A 135 -11.74 -4.52 -7.53
CA GLN A 135 -12.36 -5.76 -8.01
C GLN A 135 -12.26 -5.86 -9.54
N LYS A 136 -12.55 -4.77 -10.26
CA LYS A 136 -12.47 -4.70 -11.72
C LYS A 136 -11.03 -4.79 -12.25
N LEU A 137 -10.05 -4.30 -11.50
CA LEU A 137 -8.63 -4.53 -11.80
C LEU A 137 -8.27 -6.02 -11.70
N ALA A 138 -8.66 -6.69 -10.61
CA ALA A 138 -8.40 -8.13 -10.41
C ALA A 138 -9.12 -8.99 -11.46
N GLU A 139 -10.37 -8.68 -11.77
CA GLU A 139 -11.15 -9.31 -12.84
C GLU A 139 -10.46 -9.14 -14.21
N GLY A 140 -9.97 -7.94 -14.52
CA GLY A 140 -9.21 -7.66 -15.74
C GLY A 140 -7.91 -8.46 -15.86
N VAL A 141 -7.20 -8.70 -14.76
CA VAL A 141 -6.01 -9.58 -14.74
C VAL A 141 -6.39 -11.04 -15.00
N VAL A 142 -7.48 -11.53 -14.40
CA VAL A 142 -7.98 -12.90 -14.64
C VAL A 142 -8.41 -13.07 -16.10
N TRP A 143 -9.09 -12.07 -16.69
CA TRP A 143 -9.44 -12.10 -18.11
C TRP A 143 -8.21 -12.04 -19.03
N ALA A 144 -7.15 -11.31 -18.67
CA ALA A 144 -5.91 -11.27 -19.44
C ALA A 144 -5.17 -12.63 -19.46
N GLU A 145 -5.24 -13.40 -18.37
CA GLU A 145 -4.71 -14.78 -18.34
C GLU A 145 -5.56 -15.74 -19.19
N ILE A 146 -6.90 -15.66 -19.08
CA ILE A 146 -7.84 -16.54 -19.80
C ILE A 146 -7.85 -16.26 -21.31
N LEU A 147 -7.78 -14.99 -21.73
CA LEU A 147 -7.87 -14.56 -23.13
C LEU A 147 -6.49 -14.42 -23.81
N GLY A 148 -5.42 -14.39 -23.02
CA GLY A 148 -4.06 -14.17 -23.49
C GLY A 148 -3.76 -12.71 -23.87
N PRO A 149 -2.62 -12.45 -24.54
CA PRO A 149 -2.15 -11.11 -24.84
C PRO A 149 -3.12 -10.34 -25.76
N PRO A 150 -3.28 -9.01 -25.57
CA PRO A 150 -4.27 -8.23 -26.30
C PRO A 150 -4.01 -8.24 -27.81
N ARG A 151 -5.06 -8.52 -28.59
CA ARG A 151 -5.05 -8.58 -30.07
C ARG A 151 -4.49 -7.31 -30.75
N ALA A 152 -4.46 -6.18 -30.05
CA ALA A 152 -3.80 -4.96 -30.52
C ALA A 152 -2.28 -5.11 -30.76
N LEU A 153 -1.61 -6.04 -30.07
CA LEU A 153 -0.18 -6.34 -30.29
C LEU A 153 0.08 -7.16 -31.56
N ASN A 154 -0.89 -7.97 -31.98
CA ASN A 154 -0.83 -8.78 -33.20
C ASN A 154 -2.14 -8.67 -34.00
N PRO A 155 -2.41 -7.52 -34.66
CA PRO A 155 -3.60 -7.38 -35.50
C PRO A 155 -3.58 -8.37 -36.67
N HIS A 156 -4.74 -8.94 -37.01
CA HIS A 156 -4.85 -9.76 -38.22
C HIS A 156 -4.59 -8.90 -39.46
N LYS A 157 -3.72 -9.39 -40.35
CA LYS A 157 -3.50 -8.78 -41.67
C LYS A 157 -4.80 -8.89 -42.47
N SER A 158 -5.35 -7.76 -42.91
CA SER A 158 -6.49 -7.76 -43.82
C SER A 158 -6.11 -8.39 -45.15
N ILE A 159 -6.96 -9.29 -45.67
CA ILE A 159 -6.75 -9.90 -46.97
C ILE A 159 -7.03 -8.84 -48.04
N ARG A 160 -5.95 -8.17 -48.49
CA ARG A 160 -5.99 -7.25 -49.63
C ARG A 160 -6.24 -8.07 -50.91
N GLN A 161 -7.51 -8.26 -51.25
CA GLN A 161 -7.87 -8.91 -52.51
C GLN A 161 -7.26 -8.13 -53.68
N LYS A 162 -6.62 -8.88 -54.57
CA LYS A 162 -5.94 -8.35 -55.76
C LYS A 162 -7.00 -8.19 -56.86
N ARG A 163 -7.23 -6.94 -57.29
CA ARG A 163 -7.84 -6.65 -58.60
C ARG A 163 -6.78 -6.82 -59.69
#